data_AF-A0AAN7AXT8-F1
#
_entry.id   AF-A0AAN7AXT8-F1
#
_cell.length_a   1.000
_cell.length_b   1.000
_cell.length_c   1.000
_cell.angle_alpha   90.00
_cell.angle_beta   90.00
_cell.angle_gamma   90.00
#
_symmetry.space_group_name_H-M   'P 1'
#
loop_
_entity.id
_entity.type
_entity.pdbx_description
1 polymer ?
#
loop_
_entity_poly.entity_id
_entity_poly.type
_entity_poly.pdbx_seq_one_letter_code
_entity_poly.pdbx_strand_id
1 'polypeptide(L)'
;MLEARLSTAQVLKKVVDAIKDLVQDCNFDCNDSGIALQAMDNSHVALVSMMLKAETFAPFRCDRNIALGVNLTSLTKVLRAAGNDDTLTLKAEDAPDVLNLVFESGADRISEYDLKLMDIDQEHLGIPDTEYAATITMSSAEFKRITTDLMAMSESVTIEASKDGVKFSSTGDIGNGAITLRQHNNVEKPSESIDIELSEPVSLTFSLKYLTNFCKAQPLSTQVKLCLSAEVPLMVEYAMEGGSYLRFYLAPKIGDDDYVGNKIASFTMQSLGCDVAALNTVDFSNHTGYGQWKGTRSTPAQILDLWAGLKQSYLDDFDMMLSGYVPGAPALEAVGQIAEELRSKSKSGKFFWVLDPVMGDNGNLYVGGEVVPVYRGLVGRADLVLPNQFEAELLSEVKITDMVSLGKAIEVLHERFGVPHVVITSVSLPDNTNGDTPGKTLSVVGSSMTSNRKPRGFKISFPAIDCYFSGTGDMFAALMVVRMREAVWNASATKEPGLDGRRSWLSEDGVDALDLPLARAAEKVLGSMHEVLAKTAEGMGERLAGMVRGVKEQGGRNGDGDGDGEGEGLGRKQMQVLKSKAAELKLVRYLDSLREPKVVFKARKL
;
A
#
# COMPACT_ATOMS: atom_id res chain seq x y z
N MET A 1 12.63 -21.70 -40.48
CA MET A 1 13.65 -20.66 -40.67
C MET A 1 12.99 -19.30 -40.52
N LEU A 2 13.70 -18.33 -39.95
CA LEU A 2 13.32 -16.92 -39.92
C LEU A 2 14.16 -16.16 -40.95
N GLU A 3 13.49 -15.35 -41.78
CA GLU A 3 14.10 -14.32 -42.63
C GLU A 3 13.22 -13.06 -42.58
N ALA A 4 13.71 -11.99 -41.96
CA ALA A 4 12.96 -10.76 -41.76
C ALA A 4 13.79 -9.55 -42.18
N ARG A 5 13.38 -8.87 -43.26
CA ARG A 5 14.11 -7.75 -43.85
C ARG A 5 13.42 -6.40 -43.59
N LEU A 6 14.08 -5.52 -42.86
CA LEU A 6 13.67 -4.13 -42.64
C LEU A 6 14.33 -3.23 -43.69
N SER A 7 13.54 -2.36 -44.32
CA SER A 7 14.02 -1.37 -45.28
C SER A 7 15.07 -0.44 -44.68
N THR A 8 14.95 -0.10 -43.39
CA THR A 8 15.91 0.71 -42.65
C THR A 8 16.24 0.08 -41.28
N ALA A 9 17.53 -0.10 -41.02
CA ALA A 9 18.06 -0.60 -39.75
C ALA A 9 17.76 0.36 -38.59
N GLN A 10 17.47 1.63 -38.89
CA GLN A 10 17.12 2.65 -37.91
C GLN A 10 15.92 2.24 -37.04
N VAL A 11 14.94 1.50 -37.59
CA VAL A 11 13.76 1.07 -36.84
C VAL A 11 14.17 0.20 -35.64
N LEU A 12 14.90 -0.89 -35.88
CA LEU A 12 15.34 -1.78 -34.82
C LEU A 12 16.35 -1.11 -33.88
N LYS A 13 17.23 -0.24 -34.40
CA LYS A 13 18.15 0.57 -33.58
C LYS A 13 17.40 1.41 -32.54
N LYS A 14 16.39 2.15 -32.98
CA LYS A 14 15.57 3.00 -32.11
C LYS A 14 14.76 2.18 -31.08
N VAL A 15 14.23 1.03 -31.48
CA VAL A 15 13.53 0.11 -30.58
C VAL A 15 14.47 -0.40 -29.48
N VAL A 16 15.62 -0.97 -29.86
CA VAL A 16 16.59 -1.52 -28.91
C VAL A 16 17.14 -0.42 -27.99
N ASP A 17 17.42 0.77 -28.52
CA ASP A 17 17.87 1.91 -27.72
C ASP A 17 16.82 2.38 -26.69
N ALA A 18 15.53 2.19 -26.95
CA ALA A 18 14.45 2.55 -26.03
C ALA A 18 14.27 1.55 -24.88
N ILE A 19 14.63 0.28 -25.09
CA ILE A 19 14.33 -0.81 -24.13
C ILE A 19 15.55 -1.30 -23.34
N LYS A 20 16.77 -1.10 -23.84
CA LYS A 20 18.02 -1.64 -23.23
C LYS A 20 18.30 -1.20 -21.79
N ASP A 21 17.72 -0.08 -21.36
CA ASP A 21 17.91 0.44 -20.00
C ASP A 21 16.86 -0.12 -19.02
N LEU A 22 15.83 -0.79 -19.52
CA LEU A 22 14.83 -1.49 -18.72
C LEU A 22 15.14 -2.99 -18.60
N VAL A 23 15.62 -3.59 -19.69
CA VAL A 23 15.80 -5.03 -19.82
C VAL A 23 17.19 -5.31 -20.39
N GLN A 24 17.91 -6.26 -19.79
CA GLN A 24 19.23 -6.66 -20.28
C GLN A 24 19.15 -7.83 -21.26
N ASP A 25 18.36 -8.84 -20.92
CA ASP A 25 18.19 -10.09 -21.66
C ASP A 25 16.69 -10.34 -21.89
N CYS A 26 16.30 -10.71 -23.11
CA CYS A 26 14.90 -10.92 -23.48
C CYS A 26 14.75 -11.85 -24.68
N ASN A 27 13.58 -12.48 -24.82
CA ASN A 27 13.21 -13.22 -26.02
C ASN A 27 12.56 -12.31 -27.07
N PHE A 28 13.01 -12.46 -28.32
CA PHE A 28 12.27 -12.02 -29.49
C PHE A 28 11.49 -13.21 -30.03
N ASP A 29 10.18 -13.20 -29.79
CA ASP A 29 9.26 -14.25 -30.21
C ASP A 29 8.83 -14.00 -31.66
N CYS A 30 9.29 -14.85 -32.56
CA CYS A 30 9.04 -14.75 -33.99
C CYS A 30 7.97 -15.76 -34.40
N ASN A 31 6.92 -15.30 -35.08
CA ASN A 31 5.86 -16.14 -35.63
C ASN A 31 5.37 -15.58 -36.99
N ASP A 32 4.28 -16.12 -37.53
CA ASP A 32 3.67 -15.67 -38.79
C ASP A 32 3.14 -14.23 -38.74
N SER A 33 2.78 -13.75 -37.55
CA SER A 33 2.23 -12.40 -37.31
C SER A 33 3.32 -11.33 -37.22
N GLY A 34 4.57 -11.72 -36.94
CA GLY A 34 5.70 -10.79 -36.85
C GLY A 34 6.73 -11.19 -35.78
N ILE A 35 7.42 -10.18 -35.25
CA ILE A 35 8.39 -10.31 -34.16
C ILE A 35 7.85 -9.56 -32.93
N ALA A 36 7.59 -10.29 -31.86
CA ALA A 36 7.13 -9.76 -30.58
C ALA A 36 8.25 -9.81 -29.53
N LEU A 37 8.16 -8.93 -28.54
CA LEU A 37 9.00 -8.98 -27.34
C LEU A 37 8.15 -8.53 -26.17
N GLN A 38 8.19 -9.29 -25.09
CA GLN A 38 7.61 -8.89 -23.81
C GLN A 38 8.66 -9.11 -22.74
N ALA A 39 8.87 -8.16 -21.83
CA ALA A 39 9.80 -8.34 -20.71
C ALA A 39 9.50 -7.39 -19.55
N MET A 40 9.84 -7.81 -18.34
CA MET A 40 9.77 -6.98 -17.13
C MET A 40 11.15 -6.43 -16.78
N ASP A 41 11.18 -5.29 -16.11
CA ASP A 41 12.39 -4.79 -15.48
C ASP A 41 12.77 -5.61 -14.23
N ASN A 42 14.00 -5.45 -13.75
CA ASN A 42 14.51 -6.19 -12.58
C ASN A 42 13.70 -5.95 -11.28
N SER A 43 12.94 -4.86 -11.19
CA SER A 43 12.10 -4.58 -10.02
C SER A 43 10.65 -5.08 -10.16
N HIS A 44 10.28 -5.62 -11.32
CA HIS A 44 8.91 -6.04 -11.65
C HIS A 44 7.85 -4.91 -11.51
N VAL A 45 8.27 -3.66 -11.73
CA VAL A 45 7.40 -2.47 -11.65
C VAL A 45 7.00 -1.97 -13.04
N ALA A 46 7.86 -2.21 -14.04
CA ALA A 46 7.63 -1.83 -15.43
C ALA A 46 7.70 -3.05 -16.35
N LEU A 47 6.80 -3.08 -17.34
CA LEU A 47 6.77 -4.10 -18.39
C LEU A 47 6.87 -3.41 -19.75
N VAL A 48 7.69 -3.95 -20.64
CA VAL A 48 7.75 -3.55 -22.04
C VAL A 48 7.09 -4.61 -22.90
N SER A 49 6.31 -4.16 -23.89
CA SER A 49 5.68 -5.00 -24.90
C SER A 49 5.86 -4.35 -26.26
N MET A 50 6.50 -5.07 -27.18
CA MET A 50 6.78 -4.63 -28.54
C MET A 50 6.16 -5.62 -29.52
N MET A 51 5.60 -5.11 -30.61
CA MET A 51 5.18 -5.90 -31.75
C MET A 51 5.62 -5.22 -33.03
N LEU A 52 6.50 -5.88 -33.79
CA LEU A 52 6.81 -5.54 -35.18
C LEU A 52 6.05 -6.52 -36.08
N LYS A 53 4.96 -6.07 -36.68
CA LYS A 53 4.13 -6.94 -37.52
C LYS A 53 4.85 -7.33 -38.80
N ALA A 54 4.48 -8.48 -39.36
CA ALA A 54 5.04 -9.03 -40.59
C ALA A 54 5.06 -8.03 -41.75
N GLU A 55 4.05 -7.15 -41.86
CA GLU A 55 3.95 -6.13 -42.91
C GLU A 55 5.02 -5.03 -42.81
N THR A 56 5.71 -4.91 -41.67
CA THR A 56 6.84 -3.99 -41.47
C THR A 56 8.10 -4.47 -42.22
N PHE A 57 8.13 -5.74 -42.63
CA PHE A 57 9.28 -6.38 -43.26
C PHE A 57 8.99 -6.72 -44.73
N ALA A 58 10.02 -6.64 -45.57
CA ALA A 58 9.95 -6.95 -47.00
C ALA A 58 11.27 -7.57 -47.50
N PRO A 59 11.39 -8.90 -47.63
CA PRO A 59 10.41 -9.94 -47.28
C PRO A 59 10.36 -10.29 -45.78
N PHE A 60 9.28 -10.96 -45.37
CA PHE A 60 9.12 -11.63 -44.08
C PHE A 60 8.81 -13.11 -44.30
N ARG A 61 9.52 -13.99 -43.59
CA ARG A 61 9.24 -15.42 -43.56
C ARG A 61 9.58 -15.97 -42.19
N CYS A 62 8.63 -16.66 -41.57
CA CYS A 62 8.82 -17.38 -40.32
C CYS A 62 8.11 -18.73 -40.43
N ASP A 63 8.86 -19.82 -40.65
CA ASP A 63 8.25 -21.13 -40.91
C ASP A 63 7.66 -21.80 -39.65
N ARG A 64 8.15 -21.43 -38.47
CA ARG A 64 7.76 -21.97 -37.15
C ARG A 64 7.92 -20.89 -36.09
N ASN A 65 7.21 -21.04 -34.97
CA ASN A 65 7.42 -20.18 -33.82
C ASN A 65 8.84 -20.41 -33.26
N ILE A 66 9.64 -19.35 -33.22
CA ILE A 66 11.03 -19.38 -32.76
C ILE A 66 11.19 -18.27 -31.72
N ALA A 67 11.72 -18.60 -30.54
CA ALA A 67 12.13 -17.63 -29.53
C ALA A 67 13.64 -17.39 -29.66
N LEU A 68 14.04 -16.14 -29.85
CA LEU A 68 15.44 -15.74 -29.95
C LEU A 68 15.85 -15.02 -28.66
N GLY A 69 16.52 -15.72 -27.75
CA GLY A 69 17.03 -15.11 -26.53
C GLY A 69 18.27 -14.27 -26.81
N VAL A 70 18.16 -12.96 -26.60
CA VAL A 70 19.16 -11.98 -27.00
C VAL A 70 19.54 -11.08 -25.82
N ASN A 71 20.85 -10.91 -25.62
CA ASN A 71 21.40 -9.85 -24.78
C ASN A 71 21.37 -8.50 -25.52
N LEU A 72 20.54 -7.58 -25.03
CA LEU A 72 20.30 -6.28 -25.69
C LEU A 72 21.54 -5.38 -25.72
N THR A 73 22.46 -5.54 -24.76
CA THR A 73 23.74 -4.80 -24.77
C THR A 73 24.62 -5.24 -25.94
N SER A 74 24.65 -6.54 -26.24
CA SER A 74 25.41 -7.11 -27.35
C SER A 74 24.75 -6.78 -28.69
N LEU A 75 23.42 -6.90 -28.79
CA LEU A 75 22.67 -6.48 -29.97
C LEU A 75 22.89 -5.00 -30.29
N THR A 76 22.85 -4.12 -29.28
CA THR A 76 23.13 -2.68 -29.46
C THR A 76 24.52 -2.43 -30.06
N LYS A 77 25.54 -3.20 -29.66
CA LYS A 77 26.90 -3.06 -30.22
C LYS A 77 26.94 -3.46 -31.69
N VAL A 78 26.25 -4.54 -32.08
CA VAL A 78 26.17 -4.98 -33.48
C VAL A 78 25.41 -3.95 -34.32
N LEU A 79 24.26 -3.48 -33.84
CA LEU A 79 23.42 -2.49 -34.54
C LEU A 79 24.11 -1.13 -34.74
N ARG A 80 25.13 -0.79 -33.95
CA ARG A 80 25.96 0.42 -34.15
C ARG A 80 26.84 0.35 -35.40
N ALA A 81 27.11 -0.85 -35.93
CA ALA A 81 27.89 -1.00 -37.15
C ALA A 81 27.12 -0.58 -38.42
N ALA A 82 25.80 -0.51 -38.34
CA ALA A 82 24.92 -0.12 -39.43
C ALA A 82 24.68 1.39 -39.50
N GLY A 83 24.68 1.94 -40.71
CA GLY A 83 24.08 3.23 -41.01
C GLY A 83 22.59 3.26 -40.68
N ASN A 84 21.99 4.46 -40.61
CA ASN A 84 20.55 4.56 -40.35
C ASN A 84 19.73 4.12 -41.56
N ASP A 85 20.20 4.43 -42.77
CA ASP A 85 19.52 4.13 -44.02
C ASP A 85 19.90 2.76 -44.60
N ASP A 86 20.74 1.99 -43.90
CA ASP A 86 21.12 0.64 -44.30
C ASP A 86 19.92 -0.30 -44.18
N THR A 87 19.76 -1.22 -45.12
CA THR A 87 18.77 -2.30 -45.03
C THR A 87 19.28 -3.37 -44.07
N LEU A 88 18.41 -3.86 -43.17
CA LEU A 88 18.76 -4.90 -42.19
C LEU A 88 17.97 -6.18 -42.48
N THR A 89 18.65 -7.31 -42.58
CA THR A 89 18.02 -8.64 -42.65
C THR A 89 18.41 -9.46 -41.42
N LEU A 90 17.41 -9.99 -40.72
CA LEU A 90 17.56 -10.93 -39.62
C LEU A 90 17.35 -12.34 -40.13
N LYS A 91 18.29 -13.25 -39.85
CA LYS A 91 18.22 -14.66 -40.26
C LYS A 91 18.49 -15.59 -39.08
N ALA A 92 17.64 -16.61 -38.93
CA ALA A 92 17.84 -17.67 -37.95
C ALA A 92 17.31 -19.02 -38.47
N GLU A 93 17.99 -20.10 -38.12
CA GLU A 93 17.55 -21.47 -38.41
C GLU A 93 16.44 -21.92 -37.44
N ASP A 94 15.93 -23.16 -37.58
CA ASP A 94 14.81 -23.66 -36.75
C ASP A 94 15.18 -23.89 -35.27
N ALA A 95 16.43 -24.24 -35.00
CA ALA A 95 17.00 -24.38 -33.65
C ALA A 95 18.28 -23.53 -33.60
N PRO A 96 18.15 -22.20 -33.52
CA PRO A 96 19.27 -21.31 -33.76
C PRO A 96 20.14 -21.17 -32.52
N ASP A 97 21.44 -21.42 -32.66
CA ASP A 97 22.46 -21.02 -31.67
C ASP A 97 22.93 -19.58 -31.91
N VAL A 98 22.64 -19.03 -33.10
CA VAL A 98 23.13 -17.74 -33.61
C VAL A 98 22.01 -17.04 -34.37
N LEU A 99 21.86 -15.74 -34.12
CA LEU A 99 21.10 -14.81 -34.95
C LEU A 99 22.07 -14.08 -35.89
N ASN A 100 21.84 -14.22 -37.19
CA ASN A 100 22.64 -13.58 -38.22
C ASN A 100 21.99 -12.23 -38.62
N LEU A 101 22.77 -11.16 -38.57
CA LEU A 101 22.37 -9.80 -38.95
C LEU A 101 23.16 -9.35 -40.18
N VAL A 102 22.45 -9.12 -41.29
CA VAL A 102 23.02 -8.64 -42.55
C VAL A 102 22.61 -7.19 -42.77
N PHE A 103 23.60 -6.30 -42.91
CA PHE A 103 23.40 -4.89 -43.23
C PHE A 103 23.85 -4.60 -44.66
N GLU A 104 22.99 -3.96 -45.45
CA GLU A 104 23.28 -3.58 -46.84
C GLU A 104 23.23 -2.05 -46.97
N SER A 105 24.34 -1.45 -47.38
CA SER A 105 24.49 0.00 -47.58
C SER A 105 24.77 0.29 -49.04
N GLY A 106 23.75 0.81 -49.75
CA GLY A 106 23.82 1.01 -51.20
C GLY A 106 23.98 -0.31 -51.98
N ALA A 107 24.66 -0.27 -53.12
CA ALA A 107 24.86 -1.44 -53.98
C ALA A 107 26.08 -2.31 -53.60
N ASP A 108 27.07 -1.74 -52.91
CA ASP A 108 28.42 -2.32 -52.87
C ASP A 108 28.85 -2.82 -51.48
N ARG A 109 28.20 -2.40 -50.39
CA ARG A 109 28.63 -2.76 -49.03
C ARG A 109 27.61 -3.65 -48.33
N ILE A 110 28.02 -4.89 -48.08
CA ILE A 110 27.29 -5.87 -47.26
C ILE A 110 28.15 -6.18 -46.04
N SER A 111 27.56 -6.07 -44.84
CA SER A 111 28.22 -6.41 -43.57
C SER A 111 27.40 -7.45 -42.84
N GLU A 112 28.02 -8.54 -42.42
CA GLU A 112 27.36 -9.68 -41.79
C GLU A 112 27.92 -9.90 -40.39
N TYR A 113 27.03 -10.10 -39.41
CA TYR A 113 27.39 -10.27 -38.00
C TYR A 113 26.59 -11.40 -37.39
N ASP A 114 27.30 -12.30 -36.70
CA ASP A 114 26.72 -13.41 -35.97
C ASP A 114 26.63 -13.07 -34.47
N LEU A 115 25.41 -13.02 -33.95
CA LEU A 115 25.12 -12.80 -32.54
C LEU A 115 24.71 -14.11 -31.89
N LYS A 116 25.48 -14.56 -30.90
CA LYS A 116 25.14 -15.76 -30.13
C LYS A 116 23.84 -15.57 -29.37
N LEU A 117 22.98 -16.58 -29.45
CA LEU A 117 21.73 -16.65 -28.70
C LEU A 117 21.97 -17.30 -27.35
N MET A 118 20.98 -17.15 -26.47
CA MET A 118 20.98 -17.74 -25.13
C MET A 118 19.59 -18.27 -24.80
N ASP A 119 19.52 -19.30 -23.97
CA ASP A 119 18.26 -19.81 -23.46
C ASP A 119 17.76 -18.90 -22.35
N ILE A 120 16.57 -18.32 -22.53
CA ILE A 120 15.93 -17.47 -21.54
C ILE A 120 14.55 -18.07 -21.24
N ASP A 121 14.40 -18.59 -20.03
CA ASP A 121 13.12 -19.02 -19.49
C ASP A 121 12.29 -17.77 -19.17
N GLN A 122 11.32 -17.45 -20.04
CA GLN A 122 10.50 -16.26 -19.91
C GLN A 122 9.01 -16.62 -19.87
N GLU A 123 8.35 -16.24 -18.77
CA GLU A 123 6.89 -16.38 -18.65
C GLU A 123 6.20 -15.22 -19.38
N HIS A 124 5.38 -15.54 -20.38
CA HIS A 124 4.50 -14.56 -21.03
C HIS A 124 3.37 -14.16 -20.09
N LEU A 125 3.27 -12.86 -19.84
CA LEU A 125 2.16 -12.27 -19.08
C LEU A 125 1.02 -11.94 -20.02
N GLY A 126 -0.17 -12.50 -19.75
CA GLY A 126 -1.38 -12.11 -20.44
C GLY A 126 -1.71 -10.64 -20.14
N ILE A 127 -1.68 -9.79 -21.18
CA ILE A 127 -2.14 -8.41 -21.07
C ILE A 127 -3.64 -8.40 -21.34
N PRO A 128 -4.51 -8.13 -20.35
CA PRO A 128 -5.95 -8.15 -20.55
C PRO A 128 -6.40 -6.92 -21.37
N ASP A 129 -7.40 -7.12 -22.23
CA ASP A 129 -8.12 -6.01 -22.86
C ASP A 129 -8.84 -5.22 -21.77
N THR A 130 -8.38 -3.98 -21.53
CA THR A 130 -8.88 -3.15 -20.43
C THR A 130 -9.45 -1.84 -20.98
N GLU A 131 -10.60 -1.43 -20.43
CA GLU A 131 -11.13 -0.09 -20.64
C GLU A 131 -10.40 0.93 -19.76
N TYR A 132 -9.88 1.99 -20.38
CA TYR A 132 -9.16 3.04 -19.66
C TYR A 132 -10.09 4.20 -19.30
N ALA A 133 -9.88 4.76 -18.12
CA ALA A 133 -10.61 5.92 -17.62
C ALA A 133 -10.28 7.19 -18.42
N ALA A 134 -9.01 7.33 -18.81
CA ALA A 134 -8.54 8.42 -19.66
C ALA A 134 -7.54 7.89 -20.70
N THR A 135 -7.67 8.36 -21.93
CA THR A 135 -6.71 8.17 -23.01
C THR A 135 -6.27 9.52 -23.52
N ILE A 136 -4.98 9.80 -23.44
CA ILE A 136 -4.38 11.08 -23.84
C ILE A 136 -3.38 10.82 -24.95
N THR A 137 -3.57 11.45 -26.10
CA THR A 137 -2.62 11.46 -27.21
C THR A 137 -2.00 12.85 -27.31
N MET A 138 -0.67 12.93 -27.28
CA MET A 138 0.06 14.20 -27.34
C MET A 138 1.39 14.05 -28.08
N SER A 139 2.08 15.15 -28.36
CA SER A 139 3.45 15.13 -28.90
C SER A 139 4.41 14.36 -27.97
N SER A 140 5.16 13.41 -28.53
CA SER A 140 6.17 12.66 -27.78
C SER A 140 7.35 13.54 -27.32
N ALA A 141 7.64 14.62 -28.06
CA ALA A 141 8.63 15.61 -27.68
C ALA A 141 8.20 16.43 -26.46
N GLU A 142 6.91 16.81 -26.39
CA GLU A 142 6.36 17.54 -25.26
C GLU A 142 6.33 16.67 -23.99
N PHE A 143 5.90 15.41 -24.11
CA PHE A 143 5.92 14.46 -22.99
C PHE A 143 7.34 14.25 -22.43
N LYS A 144 8.35 14.15 -23.30
CA LYS A 144 9.76 14.07 -22.91
C LYS A 144 10.23 15.33 -22.17
N ARG A 145 9.82 16.52 -22.63
CA ARG A 145 10.13 17.79 -21.95
C ARG A 145 9.52 17.81 -20.55
N ILE A 146 8.22 17.50 -20.43
CA ILE A 146 7.48 17.47 -19.16
C ILE A 146 8.15 16.54 -18.14
N THR A 147 8.48 15.31 -18.53
CA THR A 147 9.09 14.34 -17.62
C THR A 147 10.50 14.77 -17.19
N THR A 148 11.27 15.41 -18.09
CA THR A 148 12.61 15.92 -17.76
C THR A 148 12.54 17.13 -16.83
N ASP A 149 11.63 18.07 -17.09
CA ASP A 149 11.47 19.29 -16.30
C ASP A 149 11.01 18.96 -14.86
N LEU A 150 10.06 18.03 -14.72
CA LEU A 150 9.56 17.62 -13.40
C LEU A 150 10.55 16.73 -12.64
N MET A 151 11.40 15.97 -13.32
CA MET A 151 12.45 15.15 -12.69
C MET A 151 13.48 15.99 -11.92
N ALA A 152 13.69 17.25 -12.33
CA ALA A 152 14.54 18.15 -11.58
C ALA A 152 13.95 18.52 -10.20
N MET A 153 12.62 18.41 -10.03
CA MET A 153 11.90 18.84 -8.83
C MET A 153 11.64 17.68 -7.84
N SER A 154 11.25 16.50 -8.35
CA SER A 154 10.96 15.32 -7.55
C SER A 154 11.22 14.05 -8.34
N GLU A 155 11.25 12.91 -7.65
CA GLU A 155 11.31 11.58 -8.27
C GLU A 155 9.94 11.04 -8.70
N SER A 156 8.86 11.77 -8.38
CA SER A 156 7.48 11.35 -8.62
C SER A 156 6.69 12.42 -9.37
N VAL A 157 5.78 11.97 -10.23
CA VAL A 157 4.80 12.82 -10.92
C VAL A 157 3.40 12.28 -10.73
N THR A 158 2.47 13.15 -10.37
CA THR A 158 1.04 12.88 -10.39
C THR A 158 0.49 13.34 -11.74
N ILE A 159 -0.05 12.38 -12.50
CA ILE A 159 -0.73 12.61 -13.78
C ILE A 159 -2.23 12.61 -13.48
N GLU A 160 -2.87 13.74 -13.74
CA GLU A 160 -4.30 13.97 -13.53
C GLU A 160 -4.97 14.26 -14.87
N ALA A 161 -5.96 13.45 -15.24
CA ALA A 161 -6.80 13.67 -16.42
C ALA A 161 -8.21 14.05 -15.96
N SER A 162 -8.70 15.19 -16.45
CA SER A 162 -10.01 15.75 -16.11
C SER A 162 -10.62 16.43 -17.34
N LYS A 163 -11.83 16.99 -17.19
CA LYS A 163 -12.49 17.75 -18.27
C LYS A 163 -11.70 18.99 -18.69
N ASP A 164 -10.86 19.53 -17.80
CA ASP A 164 -10.05 20.72 -18.05
C ASP A 164 -8.76 20.42 -18.83
N GLY A 165 -8.45 19.13 -19.02
CA GLY A 165 -7.25 18.66 -19.70
C GLY A 165 -6.46 17.66 -18.86
N VAL A 166 -5.19 17.47 -19.24
CA VAL A 166 -4.24 16.62 -18.52
C VAL A 166 -3.22 17.51 -17.79
N LYS A 167 -2.94 17.17 -16.54
CA LYS A 167 -2.00 17.90 -15.69
C LYS A 167 -0.96 16.94 -15.13
N PHE A 168 0.30 17.35 -15.25
CA PHE A 168 1.47 16.68 -14.68
C PHE A 168 1.96 17.54 -13.53
N SER A 169 1.96 17.00 -12.31
CA SER A 169 2.37 17.76 -11.13
C SER A 169 3.36 16.98 -10.28
N SER A 170 4.25 17.71 -9.62
CA SER A 170 5.34 17.15 -8.85
C SER A 170 5.59 18.02 -7.63
N THR A 171 5.80 17.38 -6.48
CA THR A 171 6.10 18.01 -5.19
C THR A 171 7.42 17.44 -4.70
N GLY A 172 8.38 18.31 -4.41
CA GLY A 172 9.68 17.94 -3.86
C GLY A 172 10.22 18.99 -2.90
N ASP A 173 11.36 18.68 -2.29
CA ASP A 173 11.94 19.49 -1.21
C ASP A 173 12.36 20.89 -1.67
N ILE A 174 12.74 21.04 -2.93
CA ILE A 174 13.16 22.31 -3.51
C ILE A 174 11.99 23.18 -3.99
N GLY A 175 10.81 22.59 -4.17
CA GLY A 175 9.64 23.29 -4.70
C GLY A 175 8.62 22.37 -5.38
N ASN A 176 7.59 23.02 -5.94
CA ASN A 176 6.50 22.35 -6.64
C ASN A 176 6.51 22.71 -8.13
N GLY A 177 6.27 21.74 -9.00
CA GLY A 177 6.11 21.94 -10.43
C GLY A 177 4.74 21.44 -10.90
N ALA A 178 4.10 22.16 -11.82
CA ALA A 178 2.87 21.71 -12.46
C ALA A 178 2.80 22.20 -13.91
N ILE A 179 2.46 21.28 -14.81
CA ILE A 179 2.31 21.55 -16.25
C ILE A 179 0.93 21.02 -16.65
N THR A 180 0.10 21.89 -17.21
CA THR A 180 -1.26 21.54 -17.65
C THR A 180 -1.35 21.69 -19.17
N LEU A 181 -1.82 20.64 -19.83
CA LEU A 181 -2.09 20.61 -21.25
C LEU A 181 -3.60 20.49 -21.48
N ARG A 182 -4.15 21.38 -22.30
CA ARG A 182 -5.56 21.34 -22.70
C ARG A 182 -5.72 20.67 -24.05
N GLN A 183 -6.87 20.03 -24.23
CA GLN A 183 -7.26 19.49 -25.53
C GLN A 183 -7.30 20.62 -26.56
N HIS A 184 -6.59 20.43 -27.66
CA HIS A 184 -6.59 21.37 -28.78
C HIS A 184 -6.22 20.65 -30.07
N ASN A 185 -6.78 21.13 -31.17
CA ASN A 185 -6.51 20.59 -32.49
C ASN A 185 -5.73 21.63 -33.32
N ASN A 186 -4.50 21.29 -33.70
CA ASN A 186 -3.65 22.12 -34.54
C ASN A 186 -3.78 21.67 -36.01
N VAL A 187 -4.47 22.48 -36.81
CA VAL A 187 -4.75 22.19 -38.24
C VAL A 187 -3.48 22.23 -39.09
N GLU A 188 -2.50 23.07 -38.75
CA GLU A 188 -1.24 23.20 -39.51
C GLU A 188 -0.27 22.06 -39.20
N LYS A 189 -0.25 21.60 -37.94
CA LYS A 189 0.62 20.52 -37.47
C LYS A 189 -0.15 19.54 -36.58
N PRO A 190 -0.81 18.53 -37.17
CA PRO A 190 -1.60 17.55 -36.42
C PRO A 190 -0.81 16.79 -35.34
N SER A 191 0.51 16.63 -35.51
CA SER A 191 1.38 15.98 -34.52
C SER A 191 1.54 16.77 -33.21
N GLU A 192 1.23 18.07 -33.23
CA GLU A 192 1.25 18.94 -32.04
C GLU A 192 -0.12 19.00 -31.34
N SER A 193 -1.17 18.43 -31.94
CA SER A 193 -2.50 18.31 -31.32
C SER A 193 -2.44 17.48 -30.04
N ILE A 194 -3.37 17.79 -29.13
CA ILE A 194 -3.58 17.05 -27.89
C ILE A 194 -5.02 16.59 -27.88
N ASP A 195 -5.21 15.28 -27.94
CA ASP A 195 -6.51 14.62 -27.88
C ASP A 195 -6.66 13.94 -26.52
N ILE A 196 -7.78 14.20 -25.84
CA ILE A 196 -8.07 13.67 -24.51
C ILE A 196 -9.46 13.03 -24.56
N GLU A 197 -9.49 11.70 -24.49
CA GLU A 197 -10.71 10.92 -24.34
C GLU A 197 -10.87 10.58 -22.86
N LEU A 198 -11.90 11.15 -22.22
CA LEU A 198 -12.14 10.99 -20.79
C LEU A 198 -13.47 10.26 -20.56
N SER A 199 -13.39 9.05 -20.04
CA SER A 199 -14.54 8.29 -19.51
C SER A 199 -14.84 8.73 -18.09
N GLU A 200 -13.82 8.78 -17.22
CA GLU A 200 -13.92 9.29 -15.85
C GLU A 200 -12.63 9.99 -15.41
N PRO A 201 -12.71 11.00 -14.52
CA PRO A 201 -11.52 11.67 -13.98
C PRO A 201 -10.60 10.69 -13.25
N VAL A 202 -9.30 10.76 -13.53
CA VAL A 202 -8.29 9.86 -12.95
C VAL A 202 -7.06 10.67 -12.53
N SER A 203 -6.51 10.35 -11.35
CA SER A 203 -5.31 10.98 -10.82
C SER A 203 -4.43 9.91 -10.18
N LEU A 204 -3.26 9.68 -10.76
CA LEU A 204 -2.33 8.62 -10.36
C LEU A 204 -0.90 9.14 -10.30
N THR A 205 -0.12 8.61 -9.37
CA THR A 205 1.29 9.00 -9.20
C THR A 205 2.20 7.94 -9.78
N PHE A 206 3.27 8.34 -10.44
CA PHE A 206 4.23 7.45 -11.11
C PHE A 206 5.67 7.88 -10.82
N SER A 207 6.59 6.94 -10.99
CA SER A 207 8.02 7.22 -10.91
C SER A 207 8.50 7.95 -12.16
N LEU A 208 9.03 9.16 -12.00
CA LEU A 208 9.59 9.94 -13.11
C LEU A 208 10.79 9.24 -13.74
N LYS A 209 11.58 8.49 -12.96
CA LYS A 209 12.70 7.68 -13.45
C LYS A 209 12.30 6.73 -14.59
N TYR A 210 11.17 6.04 -14.43
CA TYR A 210 10.68 5.11 -15.47
C TYR A 210 10.10 5.87 -16.66
N LEU A 211 9.32 6.93 -16.43
CA LEU A 211 8.73 7.72 -17.52
C LEU A 211 9.80 8.37 -18.41
N THR A 212 10.88 8.89 -17.83
CA THR A 212 12.01 9.42 -18.59
C THR A 212 12.74 8.35 -19.38
N ASN A 213 12.82 7.11 -18.87
CA ASN A 213 13.33 5.98 -19.66
C ASN A 213 12.40 5.66 -20.84
N PHE A 214 11.09 5.61 -20.65
CA PHE A 214 10.13 5.39 -21.75
C PHE A 214 10.24 6.48 -22.83
N CYS A 215 10.54 7.72 -22.46
CA CYS A 215 10.75 8.82 -23.39
C CYS A 215 11.93 8.62 -24.36
N LYS A 216 12.78 7.62 -24.16
CA LYS A 216 13.81 7.21 -25.15
C LYS A 216 13.21 6.66 -26.43
N ALA A 217 11.95 6.22 -26.40
CA ALA A 217 11.18 5.81 -27.58
C ALA A 217 10.69 6.98 -28.46
N GLN A 218 10.86 8.24 -28.02
CA GLN A 218 10.44 9.43 -28.79
C GLN A 218 10.84 9.40 -30.29
N PRO A 219 12.03 8.93 -30.71
CA PRO A 219 12.38 8.89 -32.13
C PRO A 219 11.58 7.89 -32.98
N LEU A 220 10.79 6.99 -32.37
CA LEU A 220 9.95 6.01 -33.05
C LEU A 220 8.61 6.60 -33.50
N SER A 221 8.08 7.57 -32.76
CA SER A 221 6.76 8.14 -33.04
C SER A 221 6.69 9.61 -32.64
N THR A 222 6.08 10.44 -33.48
CA THR A 222 5.90 11.88 -33.22
C THR A 222 4.86 12.15 -32.12
N GLN A 223 3.98 11.19 -31.85
CA GLN A 223 2.99 11.22 -30.79
C GLN A 223 3.21 10.07 -29.79
N VAL A 224 2.72 10.27 -28.58
CA VAL A 224 2.67 9.27 -27.52
C VAL A 224 1.23 9.20 -27.00
N LYS A 225 0.77 7.98 -26.71
CA LYS A 225 -0.54 7.73 -26.15
C LYS A 225 -0.38 7.23 -24.70
N LEU A 226 -1.03 7.93 -23.77
CA LEU A 226 -1.06 7.60 -22.34
C LEU A 226 -2.46 7.13 -21.97
N CYS A 227 -2.56 5.91 -21.45
CA CYS A 227 -3.82 5.31 -21.03
C CYS A 227 -3.78 5.08 -19.52
N LEU A 228 -4.68 5.74 -18.80
CA LEU A 228 -4.76 5.74 -17.34
C LEU A 228 -6.07 5.12 -16.87
N SER A 229 -6.01 4.33 -15.81
CA SER A 229 -7.15 3.86 -15.04
C SER A 229 -6.68 3.48 -13.64
N ALA A 230 -7.53 3.63 -12.63
CA ALA A 230 -7.13 3.39 -11.23
C ALA A 230 -6.76 1.93 -10.94
N GLU A 231 -7.26 0.99 -11.74
CA GLU A 231 -7.14 -0.45 -11.46
C GLU A 231 -6.04 -1.17 -12.23
N VAL A 232 -5.48 -0.54 -13.28
CA VAL A 232 -4.45 -1.10 -14.16
C VAL A 232 -3.22 -0.19 -14.29
N PRO A 233 -2.05 -0.73 -14.64
CA PRO A 233 -0.85 0.07 -14.89
C PRO A 233 -1.09 1.16 -15.94
N LEU A 234 -0.37 2.27 -15.82
CA LEU A 234 -0.29 3.27 -16.89
C LEU A 234 0.29 2.59 -18.12
N MET A 235 -0.40 2.69 -19.25
CA MET A 235 0.12 2.27 -20.54
C MET A 235 0.61 3.49 -21.33
N VAL A 236 1.85 3.42 -21.80
CA VAL A 236 2.51 4.42 -22.63
C VAL A 236 2.83 3.77 -23.99
N GLU A 237 2.14 4.19 -25.03
CA GLU A 237 2.27 3.61 -26.37
C GLU A 237 2.91 4.60 -27.35
N TYR A 238 3.90 4.08 -28.09
CA TYR A 238 4.47 4.71 -29.27
C TYR A 238 4.08 3.87 -30.50
N ALA A 239 3.16 4.40 -31.30
CA ALA A 239 2.70 3.74 -32.51
C ALA A 239 3.76 3.81 -33.61
N MET A 240 3.92 2.72 -34.37
CA MET A 240 4.86 2.57 -35.48
C MET A 240 4.10 2.22 -36.77
N GLU A 241 4.79 2.24 -37.90
CA GLU A 241 4.20 1.92 -39.20
C GLU A 241 3.62 0.49 -39.25
N GLY A 242 2.63 0.27 -40.13
CA GLY A 242 2.01 -1.05 -40.30
C GLY A 242 1.16 -1.53 -39.11
N GLY A 243 0.89 -0.69 -38.11
CA GLY A 243 0.20 -1.08 -36.88
C GLY A 243 1.10 -1.81 -35.89
N SER A 244 2.42 -1.72 -36.08
CA SER A 244 3.43 -2.08 -35.09
C SER A 244 3.43 -1.10 -33.93
N TYR A 245 3.92 -1.51 -32.76
CA TYR A 245 3.93 -0.66 -31.57
C TYR A 245 5.06 -0.99 -30.60
N LEU A 246 5.39 0.00 -29.78
CA LEU A 246 6.15 -0.17 -28.55
C LEU A 246 5.33 0.38 -27.38
N ARG A 247 4.95 -0.50 -26.45
CA ARG A 247 4.14 -0.21 -25.26
C ARG A 247 4.96 -0.42 -24.01
N PHE A 248 4.83 0.50 -23.08
CA PHE A 248 5.33 0.37 -21.73
C PHE A 248 4.17 0.38 -20.75
N TYR A 249 4.24 -0.46 -19.73
CA TYR A 249 3.30 -0.52 -18.64
C TYR A 249 4.03 -0.17 -17.36
N LEU A 250 3.49 0.75 -16.57
CA LEU A 250 4.10 1.20 -15.33
C LEU A 250 3.10 1.18 -14.19
N ALA A 251 3.44 0.44 -13.13
CA ALA A 251 2.63 0.46 -11.93
C ALA A 251 2.66 1.85 -11.28
N PRO A 252 1.51 2.37 -10.82
CA PRO A 252 1.47 3.62 -10.07
C PRO A 252 2.23 3.49 -8.74
N LYS A 253 2.95 4.55 -8.36
CA LYS A 253 3.42 4.74 -6.99
C LYS A 253 2.21 4.99 -6.10
N ILE A 254 2.07 4.17 -5.07
CA ILE A 254 1.12 4.46 -3.99
C ILE A 254 1.81 5.42 -3.02
N GLY A 255 1.12 6.49 -2.61
CA GLY A 255 1.71 7.54 -1.78
C GLY A 255 2.19 7.00 -0.43
N ASP A 256 3.39 7.39 -0.01
CA ASP A 256 4.04 6.98 1.25
C ASP A 256 3.38 7.51 2.56
N ASP A 257 2.11 7.92 2.53
CA ASP A 257 1.44 8.59 3.66
C ASP A 257 0.48 7.69 4.46
N ASP A 258 0.61 6.36 4.42
CA ASP A 258 -0.25 5.49 5.25
C ASP A 258 0.22 5.37 6.71
N TYR A 259 -0.61 5.79 7.67
CA TYR A 259 -0.41 5.64 9.12
C TYR A 259 -1.42 4.62 9.70
N VAL A 260 -1.20 3.32 9.48
CA VAL A 260 -1.91 2.22 10.19
C VAL A 260 -0.96 1.05 10.45
N GLY A 261 -1.43 0.06 11.21
CA GLY A 261 -0.74 -1.21 11.42
C GLY A 261 0.63 -1.04 12.07
N ASN A 262 1.62 -1.79 11.58
CA ASN A 262 2.97 -1.79 12.15
C ASN A 262 3.67 -0.43 12.09
N LYS A 263 3.29 0.49 11.19
CA LYS A 263 3.84 1.86 11.18
C LYS A 263 3.45 2.63 12.45
N ILE A 264 2.21 2.48 12.93
CA ILE A 264 1.76 3.08 14.20
C ILE A 264 2.24 2.26 15.39
N ALA A 265 2.04 0.95 15.35
CA ALA A 265 2.32 0.10 16.51
C ALA A 265 3.81 0.11 16.87
N SER A 266 4.69 -0.06 15.87
CA SER A 266 6.14 -0.06 16.09
C SER A 266 6.63 1.30 16.56
N PHE A 267 6.21 2.39 15.90
CA PHE A 267 6.59 3.74 16.30
C PHE A 267 6.15 4.05 17.74
N THR A 268 4.91 3.69 18.09
CA THR A 268 4.36 3.92 19.44
C THR A 268 5.18 3.17 20.49
N MET A 269 5.44 1.88 20.28
CA MET A 269 6.22 1.08 21.23
C MET A 269 7.69 1.53 21.32
N GLN A 270 8.35 1.79 20.18
CA GLN A 270 9.72 2.31 20.14
C GLN A 270 9.85 3.69 20.79
N SER A 271 8.86 4.56 20.59
CA SER A 271 8.85 5.89 21.22
C SER A 271 8.82 5.85 22.75
N LEU A 272 8.34 4.75 23.32
CA LEU A 272 8.26 4.47 24.75
C LEU A 272 9.39 3.56 25.25
N GLY A 273 10.39 3.27 24.42
CA GLY A 273 11.62 2.56 24.82
C GLY A 273 11.59 1.05 24.64
N CYS A 274 10.66 0.50 23.85
CA CYS A 274 10.69 -0.91 23.48
C CYS A 274 11.56 -1.16 22.24
N ASP A 275 12.38 -2.21 22.27
CA ASP A 275 12.91 -2.82 21.05
C ASP A 275 11.79 -3.61 20.37
N VAL A 276 11.56 -3.35 19.08
CA VAL A 276 10.43 -3.93 18.34
C VAL A 276 10.93 -4.64 17.09
N ALA A 277 10.58 -5.91 16.96
CA ALA A 277 10.66 -6.65 15.71
C ALA A 277 9.25 -6.73 15.09
N ALA A 278 9.06 -6.09 13.94
CA ALA A 278 7.78 -6.09 13.24
C ALA A 278 7.73 -7.24 12.22
N LEU A 279 6.67 -8.05 12.29
CA LEU A 279 6.34 -9.06 11.30
C LEU A 279 5.06 -8.63 10.58
N ASN A 280 5.15 -8.38 9.26
CA ASN A 280 4.02 -7.96 8.45
C ASN A 280 3.21 -9.18 7.97
N THR A 281 1.93 -9.22 8.32
CA THR A 281 0.96 -10.23 7.84
C THR A 281 0.32 -9.83 6.51
N VAL A 282 0.38 -8.54 6.19
CA VAL A 282 0.01 -7.95 4.90
C VAL A 282 1.04 -6.90 4.54
N ASP A 283 1.31 -6.77 3.25
CA ASP A 283 2.09 -5.68 2.68
C ASP A 283 1.21 -4.98 1.66
N PHE A 284 0.40 -4.04 2.15
CA PHE A 284 -0.56 -3.29 1.35
C PHE A 284 -0.07 -1.88 1.08
N SER A 285 -0.49 -1.39 -0.07
CA SER A 285 -0.21 -0.06 -0.57
C SER A 285 -0.73 1.04 0.34
N ASN A 286 -1.93 0.83 0.89
CA ASN A 286 -2.60 1.72 1.80
C ASN A 286 -3.61 0.99 2.67
N HIS A 287 -4.11 1.64 3.71
CA HIS A 287 -5.12 1.01 4.57
C HIS A 287 -6.46 0.86 3.85
N THR A 288 -7.19 -0.21 4.20
CA THR A 288 -8.45 -0.58 3.54
C THR A 288 -9.56 0.46 3.68
N GLY A 289 -9.43 1.40 4.62
CA GLY A 289 -10.35 2.51 4.84
C GLY A 289 -10.39 3.56 3.71
N TYR A 290 -9.40 3.55 2.80
CA TYR A 290 -9.47 4.30 1.54
C TYR A 290 -10.45 3.67 0.53
N GLY A 291 -10.90 2.43 0.75
CA GLY A 291 -11.84 1.70 -0.12
C GLY A 291 -11.21 1.04 -1.34
N GLN A 292 -9.92 1.25 -1.58
CA GLN A 292 -9.13 0.65 -2.66
C GLN A 292 -7.69 0.44 -2.16
N TRP A 293 -7.06 -0.69 -2.44
CA TRP A 293 -5.65 -0.97 -2.09
C TRP A 293 -5.08 -2.06 -2.99
N LYS A 294 -3.75 -2.12 -3.12
CA LYS A 294 -2.99 -3.19 -3.79
C LYS A 294 -1.97 -3.77 -2.81
N GLY A 295 -1.32 -4.87 -3.17
CA GLY A 295 -0.28 -5.50 -2.35
C GLY A 295 -0.54 -6.98 -2.07
N THR A 296 0.20 -7.55 -1.13
CA THR A 296 0.21 -8.99 -0.87
C THR A 296 -0.17 -9.34 0.56
N ARG A 297 -0.65 -10.57 0.74
CA ARG A 297 -0.92 -11.17 2.06
C ARG A 297 0.15 -12.21 2.31
N SER A 298 0.80 -12.17 3.47
CA SER A 298 1.80 -13.15 3.85
C SER A 298 1.15 -14.52 4.02
N THR A 299 1.70 -15.52 3.36
CA THR A 299 1.27 -16.92 3.52
C THR A 299 1.71 -17.45 4.89
N PRO A 300 1.07 -18.50 5.42
CA PRO A 300 1.49 -19.13 6.67
C PRO A 300 2.95 -19.58 6.64
N ALA A 301 3.40 -20.12 5.50
CA ALA A 301 4.77 -20.57 5.31
C ALA A 301 5.76 -19.40 5.42
N GLN A 302 5.48 -18.25 4.78
CA GLN A 302 6.33 -17.06 4.90
C GLN A 302 6.40 -16.53 6.33
N ILE A 303 5.28 -16.52 7.06
CA ILE A 303 5.24 -16.09 8.48
C ILE A 303 6.13 -17.01 9.33
N LEU A 304 5.99 -18.33 9.17
CA LEU A 304 6.77 -19.31 9.93
C LEU A 304 8.24 -19.36 9.53
N ASP A 305 8.57 -19.09 8.26
CA ASP A 305 9.95 -19.01 7.78
C ASP A 305 10.69 -17.81 8.37
N LEU A 306 10.04 -16.64 8.43
CA LEU A 306 10.58 -15.47 9.13
C LEU A 306 10.81 -15.76 10.63
N TRP A 307 9.84 -16.41 11.28
CA TRP A 307 10.00 -16.85 12.66
C TRP A 307 11.16 -17.84 12.84
N ALA A 308 11.31 -18.80 11.93
CA ALA A 308 12.43 -19.73 11.94
C ALA A 308 13.77 -19.00 11.77
N GLY A 309 13.85 -17.99 10.91
CA GLY A 309 15.04 -17.15 10.74
C GLY A 309 15.41 -16.36 12.01
N LEU A 310 14.42 -15.81 12.72
CA LEU A 310 14.62 -15.16 14.02
C LEU A 310 15.20 -16.15 15.04
N LYS A 311 14.63 -17.37 15.13
CA LYS A 311 15.13 -18.43 16.03
C LYS A 311 16.56 -18.85 15.71
N GLN A 312 16.88 -19.05 14.43
CA GLN A 312 18.24 -19.41 13.99
C GLN A 312 19.28 -18.34 14.34
N SER A 313 18.83 -17.08 14.43
CA SER A 313 19.67 -15.93 14.79
C SER A 313 19.66 -15.62 16.29
N TYR A 314 19.00 -16.44 17.13
CA TYR A 314 18.81 -16.19 18.56
C TYR A 314 18.08 -14.87 18.86
N LEU A 315 17.22 -14.42 17.95
CA LEU A 315 16.41 -13.19 18.05
C LEU A 315 14.96 -13.49 18.47
N ASP A 316 14.76 -14.53 19.27
CA ASP A 316 13.46 -15.08 19.66
C ASP A 316 13.25 -15.06 21.19
N ASP A 317 13.85 -14.09 21.89
CA ASP A 317 13.70 -13.86 23.34
C ASP A 317 12.85 -12.62 23.62
N PHE A 318 11.59 -12.64 23.15
CA PHE A 318 10.65 -11.54 23.32
C PHE A 318 9.86 -11.67 24.63
N ASP A 319 9.79 -10.58 25.40
CA ASP A 319 8.96 -10.49 26.62
C ASP A 319 7.46 -10.36 26.30
N MET A 320 7.11 -9.75 25.16
CA MET A 320 5.74 -9.41 24.83
C MET A 320 5.50 -9.58 23.34
N MET A 321 4.25 -9.86 22.98
CA MET A 321 3.78 -9.92 21.60
C MET A 321 2.49 -9.13 21.46
N LEU A 322 2.39 -8.34 20.39
CA LEU A 322 1.16 -7.73 19.93
C LEU A 322 0.76 -8.37 18.60
N SER A 323 -0.43 -8.97 18.53
CA SER A 323 -1.03 -9.40 17.26
C SER A 323 -2.21 -8.50 16.93
N GLY A 324 -2.26 -8.03 15.67
CA GLY A 324 -3.35 -7.22 15.12
C GLY A 324 -3.99 -7.91 13.91
N TYR A 325 -4.31 -7.13 12.87
CA TYR A 325 -4.99 -7.59 11.66
C TYR A 325 -4.31 -8.79 10.96
N VAL A 326 -5.05 -9.90 10.83
CA VAL A 326 -4.66 -11.08 10.04
C VAL A 326 -5.83 -11.53 9.16
N PRO A 327 -5.77 -11.38 7.82
CA PRO A 327 -6.94 -11.54 6.97
C PRO A 327 -7.36 -12.98 6.66
N GLY A 328 -6.58 -13.99 7.05
CA GLY A 328 -6.82 -15.38 6.68
C GLY A 328 -6.58 -16.37 7.81
N ALA A 329 -7.45 -17.38 7.92
CA ALA A 329 -7.43 -18.37 8.99
C ALA A 329 -6.08 -19.12 9.10
N PRO A 330 -5.48 -19.64 8.01
CA PRO A 330 -4.19 -20.33 8.11
C PRO A 330 -3.05 -19.43 8.61
N ALA A 331 -3.06 -18.15 8.22
CA ALA A 331 -2.04 -17.19 8.66
C ALA A 331 -2.21 -16.87 10.14
N LEU A 332 -3.46 -16.75 10.61
CA LEU A 332 -3.77 -16.54 12.03
C LEU A 332 -3.36 -17.74 12.89
N GLU A 333 -3.53 -18.96 12.40
CA GLU A 333 -3.02 -20.16 13.07
C GLU A 333 -1.49 -20.13 13.23
N ALA A 334 -0.75 -19.73 12.19
CA ALA A 334 0.70 -19.55 12.25
C ALA A 334 1.11 -18.49 13.28
N VAL A 335 0.41 -17.35 13.34
CA VAL A 335 0.64 -16.33 14.39
C VAL A 335 0.39 -16.89 15.79
N GLY A 336 -0.67 -17.70 15.96
CA GLY A 336 -0.95 -18.41 17.21
C GLY A 336 0.16 -19.40 17.60
N GLN A 337 0.75 -20.11 16.64
CA GLN A 337 1.88 -21.01 16.88
C GLN A 337 3.10 -20.26 17.41
N ILE A 338 3.42 -19.08 16.84
CA ILE A 338 4.52 -18.23 17.31
C ILE A 338 4.29 -17.81 18.77
N ALA A 339 3.07 -17.38 19.11
CA ALA A 339 2.74 -16.97 20.48
C ALA A 339 2.91 -18.13 21.49
N GLU A 340 2.56 -19.35 21.12
CA GLU A 340 2.75 -20.54 21.97
C GLU A 340 4.21 -20.92 22.13
N GLU A 341 5.00 -20.87 21.05
CA GLU A 341 6.44 -21.12 21.12
C GLU A 341 7.12 -20.11 22.05
N LEU A 342 6.82 -18.82 21.89
CA LEU A 342 7.31 -17.75 22.77
C LEU A 342 6.93 -18.00 24.23
N ARG A 343 5.67 -18.34 24.48
CA ARG A 343 5.19 -18.66 25.83
C ARG A 343 5.92 -19.87 26.43
N SER A 344 6.14 -20.92 25.65
CA SER A 344 6.78 -22.16 26.10
C SER A 344 8.27 -21.98 26.42
N LYS A 345 8.95 -21.09 25.69
CA LYS A 345 10.37 -20.76 25.91
C LYS A 345 10.55 -19.86 27.13
N SER A 346 9.58 -18.99 27.39
CA SER A 346 9.63 -18.05 28.50
C SER A 346 9.51 -18.75 29.86
N LYS A 347 10.31 -18.31 30.85
CA LYS A 347 10.11 -18.76 32.24
C LYS A 347 8.70 -18.35 32.69
N SER A 348 7.99 -19.25 33.38
CA SER A 348 6.59 -19.07 33.79
C SER A 348 6.26 -17.63 34.21
N GLY A 349 5.41 -16.96 33.42
CA GLY A 349 4.87 -15.62 33.72
C GLY A 349 5.59 -14.44 33.09
N LYS A 350 6.71 -14.63 32.37
CA LYS A 350 7.45 -13.52 31.76
C LYS A 350 6.93 -13.07 30.40
N PHE A 351 6.42 -13.98 29.58
CA PHE A 351 5.83 -13.65 28.27
C PHE A 351 4.38 -13.19 28.39
N PHE A 352 4.04 -12.07 27.76
CA PHE A 352 2.70 -11.50 27.76
C PHE A 352 2.19 -11.21 26.34
N TRP A 353 1.07 -11.83 25.96
CA TRP A 353 0.47 -11.66 24.64
C TRP A 353 -0.77 -10.76 24.68
N VAL A 354 -0.70 -9.64 23.95
CA VAL A 354 -1.82 -8.76 23.64
C VAL A 354 -2.38 -9.12 22.27
N LEU A 355 -3.66 -9.49 22.22
CA LEU A 355 -4.38 -9.87 21.01
C LEU A 355 -5.45 -8.81 20.70
N ASP A 356 -5.23 -8.05 19.64
CA ASP A 356 -6.25 -7.22 18.99
C ASP A 356 -6.78 -7.98 17.77
N PRO A 357 -8.04 -8.47 17.77
CA PRO A 357 -8.52 -9.38 16.75
C PRO A 357 -8.77 -8.71 15.38
N VAL A 358 -9.07 -7.40 15.35
CA VAL A 358 -9.29 -6.59 14.13
C VAL A 358 -10.11 -7.33 13.05
N MET A 359 -11.22 -7.97 13.45
CA MET A 359 -12.06 -8.77 12.55
C MET A 359 -13.07 -7.92 11.80
N GLY A 360 -13.46 -6.76 12.31
CA GLY A 360 -14.54 -5.96 11.73
C GLY A 360 -15.06 -4.88 12.66
N ASP A 361 -15.94 -4.02 12.14
CA ASP A 361 -16.60 -2.98 12.91
C ASP A 361 -17.98 -2.66 12.32
N ASN A 362 -18.85 -2.01 13.10
CA ASN A 362 -20.18 -1.55 12.68
C ASN A 362 -21.04 -2.64 11.99
N GLY A 363 -20.94 -3.88 12.48
CA GLY A 363 -21.71 -5.01 11.95
C GLY A 363 -21.10 -5.72 10.74
N ASN A 364 -19.93 -5.27 10.24
CA ASN A 364 -19.32 -5.80 9.04
C ASN A 364 -17.92 -6.38 9.31
N LEU A 365 -17.63 -7.55 8.74
CA LEU A 365 -16.31 -8.17 8.81
C LEU A 365 -15.34 -7.57 7.78
N TYR A 366 -14.08 -7.39 8.20
CA TYR A 366 -12.95 -7.04 7.33
C TYR A 366 -12.20 -8.28 6.82
N VAL A 367 -12.47 -9.43 7.42
CA VAL A 367 -11.83 -10.72 7.16
C VAL A 367 -12.85 -11.75 6.68
N GLY A 368 -12.38 -12.87 6.14
CA GLY A 368 -13.26 -13.99 5.82
C GLY A 368 -13.95 -14.57 7.07
N GLY A 369 -15.19 -15.04 6.93
CA GLY A 369 -15.97 -15.56 8.05
C GLY A 369 -15.32 -16.76 8.75
N GLU A 370 -14.46 -17.48 8.04
CA GLU A 370 -13.66 -18.60 8.55
C GLU A 370 -12.60 -18.19 9.59
N VAL A 371 -12.28 -16.90 9.72
CA VAL A 371 -11.31 -16.40 10.68
C VAL A 371 -11.88 -16.34 12.11
N VAL A 372 -13.19 -16.12 12.26
CA VAL A 372 -13.85 -15.96 13.57
C VAL A 372 -13.71 -17.22 14.44
N PRO A 373 -13.95 -18.46 13.95
CA PRO A 373 -13.72 -19.67 14.73
C PRO A 373 -12.27 -19.84 15.19
N VAL A 374 -11.29 -19.45 14.37
CA VAL A 374 -9.87 -19.52 14.73
C VAL A 374 -9.56 -18.56 15.87
N TYR A 375 -10.03 -17.31 15.81
CA TYR A 375 -9.90 -16.39 16.94
C TYR A 375 -10.55 -16.93 18.22
N ARG A 376 -11.75 -17.52 18.16
CA ARG A 376 -12.37 -18.17 19.34
C ARG A 376 -11.49 -19.28 19.93
N GLY A 377 -10.71 -20.00 19.12
CA GLY A 377 -9.74 -20.99 19.56
C GLY A 377 -8.43 -20.39 20.14
N LEU A 378 -8.12 -19.13 19.80
CA LEU A 378 -6.89 -18.44 20.20
C LEU A 378 -7.07 -17.48 21.38
N VAL A 379 -8.23 -16.84 21.55
CA VAL A 379 -8.44 -15.80 22.57
C VAL A 379 -8.12 -16.29 23.99
N GLY A 380 -8.41 -17.54 24.32
CA GLY A 380 -8.09 -18.13 25.63
C GLY A 380 -6.60 -18.37 25.89
N ARG A 381 -5.76 -18.23 24.86
CA ARG A 381 -4.29 -18.35 24.94
C ARG A 381 -3.60 -16.99 25.09
N ALA A 382 -4.31 -15.89 24.82
CA ALA A 382 -3.81 -14.53 25.01
C ALA A 382 -3.93 -14.09 26.49
N ASP A 383 -3.09 -13.15 26.91
CA ASP A 383 -3.13 -12.60 28.27
C ASP A 383 -4.04 -11.37 28.36
N LEU A 384 -4.12 -10.59 27.28
CA LEU A 384 -5.01 -9.44 27.12
C LEU A 384 -5.66 -9.46 25.73
N VAL A 385 -6.98 -9.34 25.66
CA VAL A 385 -7.72 -9.22 24.40
C VAL A 385 -8.40 -7.85 24.31
N LEU A 386 -8.30 -7.21 23.14
CA LEU A 386 -8.71 -5.82 22.91
C LEU A 386 -9.85 -5.68 21.87
N PRO A 387 -10.94 -6.46 21.96
CA PRO A 387 -11.96 -6.41 20.91
C PRO A 387 -12.69 -5.06 20.92
N ASN A 388 -13.17 -4.59 19.78
CA ASN A 388 -14.24 -3.58 19.78
C ASN A 388 -15.59 -4.22 20.16
N GLN A 389 -16.66 -3.41 20.28
CA GLN A 389 -17.99 -3.92 20.64
C GLN A 389 -18.47 -5.04 19.69
N PHE A 390 -18.35 -4.86 18.37
CA PHE A 390 -18.81 -5.85 17.39
C PHE A 390 -18.03 -7.16 17.47
N GLU A 391 -16.71 -7.07 17.63
CA GLU A 391 -15.84 -8.24 17.81
C GLU A 391 -16.14 -8.98 19.11
N ALA A 392 -16.43 -8.24 20.19
CA ALA A 392 -16.84 -8.85 21.45
C ALA A 392 -18.16 -9.63 21.33
N GLU A 393 -19.12 -9.15 20.51
CA GLU A 393 -20.34 -9.90 20.19
C GLU A 393 -20.03 -11.18 19.41
N LEU A 394 -19.13 -11.11 18.42
CA LEU A 394 -18.71 -12.27 17.64
C LEU A 394 -17.98 -13.30 18.50
N LEU A 395 -17.12 -12.89 19.42
CA LEU A 395 -16.37 -13.80 20.28
C LEU A 395 -17.25 -14.42 21.38
N SER A 396 -18.10 -13.61 22.01
CA SER A 396 -18.94 -14.05 23.13
C SER A 396 -20.25 -14.70 22.71
N GLU A 397 -20.69 -14.49 21.46
CA GLU A 397 -22.01 -14.85 20.94
C GLU A 397 -23.16 -14.17 21.72
N VAL A 398 -22.86 -13.06 22.41
CA VAL A 398 -23.83 -12.23 23.14
C VAL A 398 -23.97 -10.89 22.41
N LYS A 399 -25.20 -10.55 22.00
CA LYS A 399 -25.49 -9.22 21.44
C LYS A 399 -25.40 -8.16 22.53
N ILE A 400 -24.67 -7.08 22.28
CA ILE A 400 -24.43 -6.00 23.25
C ILE A 400 -25.33 -4.82 22.90
N THR A 401 -26.34 -4.57 23.74
CA THR A 401 -27.32 -3.48 23.58
C THR A 401 -27.32 -2.49 24.73
N ASP A 402 -26.73 -2.87 25.86
CA ASP A 402 -26.67 -2.10 27.11
C ASP A 402 -25.47 -2.56 27.98
N MET A 403 -25.29 -1.96 29.15
CA MET A 403 -24.19 -2.30 30.05
C MET A 403 -24.32 -3.72 30.65
N VAL A 404 -25.54 -4.25 30.76
CA VAL A 404 -25.80 -5.57 31.35
C VAL A 404 -25.38 -6.67 30.38
N SER A 405 -25.81 -6.57 29.12
CA SER A 405 -25.41 -7.44 28.02
C SER A 405 -23.91 -7.35 27.73
N LEU A 406 -23.31 -6.16 27.84
CA LEU A 406 -21.85 -5.99 27.78
C LEU A 406 -21.15 -6.76 28.91
N GLY A 407 -21.63 -6.61 30.16
CA GLY A 407 -21.13 -7.37 31.30
C GLY A 407 -21.25 -8.89 31.09
N LYS A 408 -22.34 -9.35 30.47
CA LYS A 408 -22.53 -10.76 30.12
C LYS A 408 -21.54 -11.24 29.05
N ALA A 409 -21.27 -10.42 28.03
CA ALA A 409 -20.25 -10.73 27.03
C ALA A 409 -18.86 -10.88 27.67
N ILE A 410 -18.49 -9.98 28.59
CA ILE A 410 -17.25 -10.07 29.37
C ILE A 410 -17.21 -11.34 30.24
N GLU A 411 -18.33 -11.68 30.91
CA GLU A 411 -18.42 -12.92 31.70
C GLU A 411 -18.17 -14.15 30.82
N VAL A 412 -18.72 -14.20 29.60
CA VAL A 412 -18.44 -15.29 28.66
C VAL A 412 -16.96 -15.34 28.27
N LEU A 413 -16.34 -14.20 27.98
CA LEU A 413 -14.91 -14.13 27.63
C LEU A 413 -14.01 -14.68 28.75
N HIS A 414 -14.30 -14.34 30.01
CA HIS A 414 -13.55 -14.87 31.15
C HIS A 414 -13.88 -16.33 31.46
N GLU A 415 -15.16 -16.70 31.56
CA GLU A 415 -15.55 -18.03 32.05
C GLU A 415 -15.33 -19.12 31.00
N ARG A 416 -15.80 -18.90 29.76
CA ARG A 416 -15.74 -19.87 28.67
C ARG A 416 -14.33 -19.99 28.12
N PHE A 417 -13.68 -18.86 27.85
CA PHE A 417 -12.37 -18.84 27.18
C PHE A 417 -11.19 -18.69 28.14
N GLY A 418 -11.42 -18.28 29.40
CA GLY A 418 -10.33 -18.13 30.37
C GLY A 418 -9.44 -16.91 30.14
N VAL A 419 -9.91 -15.91 29.39
CA VAL A 419 -9.12 -14.71 29.05
C VAL A 419 -8.78 -13.95 30.34
N PRO A 420 -7.51 -13.69 30.68
CA PRO A 420 -7.15 -13.01 31.92
C PRO A 420 -7.62 -11.56 31.98
N HIS A 421 -7.36 -10.81 30.92
CA HIS A 421 -7.69 -9.40 30.80
C HIS A 421 -8.46 -9.13 29.50
N VAL A 422 -9.53 -8.35 29.58
CA VAL A 422 -10.34 -7.93 28.43
C VAL A 422 -10.49 -6.42 28.48
N VAL A 423 -10.32 -5.75 27.35
CA VAL A 423 -10.67 -4.33 27.20
C VAL A 423 -11.49 -4.15 25.93
N ILE A 424 -12.79 -3.91 26.10
CA ILE A 424 -13.70 -3.63 25.00
C ILE A 424 -13.57 -2.15 24.61
N THR A 425 -13.17 -1.91 23.37
CA THR A 425 -13.00 -0.56 22.80
C THR A 425 -14.27 -0.09 22.07
N SER A 426 -14.37 1.22 21.83
CA SER A 426 -15.43 1.83 21.01
C SER A 426 -16.87 1.52 21.45
N VAL A 427 -17.12 1.41 22.77
CA VAL A 427 -18.45 1.11 23.30
C VAL A 427 -19.36 2.33 23.16
N SER A 428 -20.41 2.20 22.35
CA SER A 428 -21.41 3.25 22.11
C SER A 428 -22.80 2.73 22.43
N LEU A 429 -23.24 2.96 23.67
CA LEU A 429 -24.55 2.51 24.18
C LEU A 429 -25.53 3.67 24.34
N PRO A 430 -26.85 3.45 24.18
CA PRO A 430 -27.88 4.49 24.30
C PRO A 430 -27.87 5.25 25.64
N ASP A 431 -27.48 4.56 26.72
CA ASP A 431 -27.41 5.11 28.08
C ASP A 431 -26.19 6.04 28.34
N ASN A 432 -25.36 6.32 27.34
CA ASN A 432 -24.25 7.29 27.46
C ASN A 432 -24.71 8.77 27.51
N THR A 433 -25.99 9.02 27.80
CA THR A 433 -26.64 10.34 27.89
C THR A 433 -26.83 10.85 29.33
N ASN A 434 -25.99 10.40 30.27
CA ASN A 434 -26.02 10.96 31.63
C ASN A 434 -25.37 12.36 31.69
N GLY A 435 -26.20 13.39 31.54
CA GLY A 435 -26.25 14.51 32.48
C GLY A 435 -25.43 15.76 32.21
N ASP A 436 -24.11 15.69 32.04
CA ASP A 436 -23.25 16.87 32.31
C ASP A 436 -22.26 17.29 31.21
N THR A 437 -22.33 16.70 30.01
CA THR A 437 -21.47 17.12 28.89
C THR A 437 -22.27 17.25 27.59
N PRO A 438 -22.28 18.42 26.93
CA PRO A 438 -22.88 18.54 25.61
C PRO A 438 -22.02 17.78 24.59
N GLY A 439 -22.46 16.61 24.13
CA GLY A 439 -21.79 15.86 23.06
C GLY A 439 -21.97 14.34 23.12
N LYS A 440 -21.58 13.63 22.04
CA LYS A 440 -21.50 12.15 22.04
C LYS A 440 -20.39 11.70 23.00
N THR A 441 -20.65 10.71 23.84
CA THR A 441 -19.68 10.13 24.78
C THR A 441 -19.30 8.72 24.34
N LEU A 442 -18.01 8.42 24.27
CA LEU A 442 -17.49 7.08 24.04
C LEU A 442 -17.03 6.46 25.36
N SER A 443 -16.92 5.14 25.38
CA SER A 443 -16.40 4.44 26.56
C SER A 443 -15.50 3.28 26.17
N VAL A 444 -14.54 3.02 27.05
CA VAL A 444 -13.76 1.79 27.08
C VAL A 444 -14.15 1.05 28.35
N VAL A 445 -14.41 -0.25 28.23
CA VAL A 445 -14.76 -1.11 29.36
C VAL A 445 -13.71 -2.19 29.51
N GLY A 446 -12.99 -2.18 30.64
CA GLY A 446 -11.98 -3.18 30.95
C GLY A 446 -12.43 -4.13 32.06
N SER A 447 -11.89 -5.35 32.06
CA SER A 447 -12.11 -6.33 33.12
C SER A 447 -10.90 -7.25 33.27
N SER A 448 -10.53 -7.53 34.52
CA SER A 448 -9.57 -8.60 34.84
C SER A 448 -10.28 -9.69 35.63
N MET A 449 -10.05 -10.95 35.28
CA MET A 449 -10.70 -12.05 35.99
C MET A 449 -10.09 -12.28 37.39
N THR A 450 -10.89 -12.83 38.30
CA THR A 450 -10.43 -13.47 39.54
C THR A 450 -9.97 -14.91 39.28
N SER A 451 -9.44 -15.59 40.30
CA SER A 451 -9.03 -16.99 40.24
C SER A 451 -10.16 -17.95 39.83
N ASN A 452 -11.41 -17.62 40.17
CA ASN A 452 -12.61 -18.36 39.75
C ASN A 452 -13.24 -17.81 38.45
N ARG A 453 -12.49 -17.05 37.65
CA ARG A 453 -12.88 -16.48 36.35
C ARG A 453 -14.05 -15.47 36.40
N LYS A 454 -14.33 -14.89 37.56
CA LYS A 454 -15.35 -13.84 37.69
C LYS A 454 -14.80 -12.47 37.27
N PRO A 455 -15.61 -11.63 36.60
CA PRO A 455 -15.17 -10.33 36.10
C PRO A 455 -14.96 -9.32 37.23
N ARG A 456 -13.92 -8.48 37.08
CA ARG A 456 -13.73 -7.24 37.86
C ARG A 456 -13.66 -6.09 36.89
N GLY A 457 -14.83 -5.58 36.55
CA GLY A 457 -15.03 -4.59 35.50
C GLY A 457 -14.85 -3.14 35.95
N PHE A 458 -14.36 -2.32 35.04
CA PHE A 458 -14.35 -0.86 35.14
C PHE A 458 -14.74 -0.24 33.79
N LYS A 459 -15.26 0.99 33.82
CA LYS A 459 -15.61 1.80 32.66
C LYS A 459 -14.85 3.13 32.72
N ILE A 460 -14.29 3.56 31.60
CA ILE A 460 -13.78 4.92 31.43
C ILE A 460 -14.59 5.59 30.33
N SER A 461 -15.19 6.73 30.64
CA SER A 461 -15.96 7.54 29.69
C SER A 461 -15.19 8.81 29.35
N PHE A 462 -15.22 9.17 28.07
CA PHE A 462 -14.54 10.35 27.54
C PHE A 462 -15.35 10.94 26.38
N PRO A 463 -15.26 12.25 26.13
CA PRO A 463 -15.99 12.88 25.04
C PRO A 463 -15.50 12.36 23.69
N ALA A 464 -16.44 12.08 22.79
CA ALA A 464 -16.11 11.79 21.40
C ALA A 464 -15.56 13.06 20.75
N ILE A 465 -14.47 12.92 20.00
CA ILE A 465 -14.00 13.97 19.10
C ILE A 465 -14.75 13.77 17.79
N ASP A 466 -15.48 14.79 17.32
CA ASP A 466 -16.28 14.72 16.10
C ASP A 466 -15.40 14.77 14.84
N CYS A 467 -14.65 13.69 14.66
CA CYS A 467 -13.60 13.56 13.67
C CYS A 467 -13.34 12.06 13.42
N TYR A 468 -13.24 11.67 12.15
CA TYR A 468 -12.78 10.33 11.81
C TYR A 468 -11.26 10.29 11.92
N PHE A 469 -10.71 9.19 12.43
CA PHE A 469 -9.27 8.96 12.53
C PHE A 469 -8.96 7.53 12.10
N SER A 470 -7.86 7.34 11.39
CA SER A 470 -7.36 6.01 11.02
C SER A 470 -6.19 5.61 11.93
N GLY A 471 -6.11 4.32 12.27
CA GLY A 471 -5.02 3.78 13.08
C GLY A 471 -5.16 3.99 14.60
N THR A 472 -6.34 4.40 15.08
CA THR A 472 -6.60 4.58 16.52
C THR A 472 -6.57 3.25 17.29
N GLY A 473 -7.05 2.16 16.68
CA GLY A 473 -6.95 0.81 17.23
C GLY A 473 -5.49 0.38 17.41
N ASP A 474 -4.67 0.54 16.36
CA ASP A 474 -3.24 0.21 16.40
C ASP A 474 -2.50 0.99 17.50
N MET A 475 -2.81 2.29 17.64
CA MET A 475 -2.26 3.13 18.71
C MET A 475 -2.74 2.66 20.09
N PHE A 476 -4.03 2.36 20.25
CA PHE A 476 -4.59 1.86 21.51
C PHE A 476 -3.90 0.56 21.93
N ALA A 477 -3.80 -0.40 21.01
CA ALA A 477 -3.21 -1.70 21.29
C ALA A 477 -1.72 -1.61 21.63
N ALA A 478 -0.95 -0.83 20.88
CA ALA A 478 0.47 -0.59 21.15
C ALA A 478 0.70 0.14 22.49
N LEU A 479 -0.13 1.14 22.81
CA LEU A 479 -0.08 1.80 24.12
C LEU A 479 -0.45 0.82 25.25
N MET A 480 -1.44 -0.04 25.05
CA MET A 480 -1.83 -1.03 26.07
C MET A 480 -0.71 -2.01 26.39
N VAL A 481 0.07 -2.47 25.39
CA VAL A 481 1.27 -3.29 25.61
C VAL A 481 2.21 -2.61 26.61
N VAL A 482 2.61 -1.37 26.33
CA VAL A 482 3.61 -0.68 27.15
C VAL A 482 3.03 -0.23 28.49
N ARG A 483 1.83 0.34 28.51
CA ARG A 483 1.21 0.89 29.74
C ARG A 483 0.76 -0.21 30.70
N MET A 484 0.37 -1.38 30.20
CA MET A 484 0.09 -2.54 31.06
C MET A 484 1.36 -2.99 31.78
N ARG A 485 2.49 -3.12 31.05
CA ARG A 485 3.78 -3.47 31.66
C ARG A 485 4.21 -2.45 32.72
N GLU A 486 4.12 -1.16 32.39
CA GLU A 486 4.44 -0.07 33.32
C GLU A 486 3.59 -0.14 34.61
N ALA A 487 2.27 -0.31 34.47
CA ALA A 487 1.36 -0.40 35.60
C ALA A 487 1.65 -1.63 36.48
N VAL A 488 2.00 -2.76 35.87
CA VAL A 488 2.38 -4.00 36.58
C VAL A 488 3.69 -3.81 37.34
N TRP A 489 4.71 -3.23 36.73
CA TRP A 489 5.99 -2.96 37.41
C TRP A 489 5.82 -1.99 38.59
N ASN A 490 5.05 -0.93 38.40
CA ASN A 490 4.74 0.02 39.48
C ASN A 490 3.99 -0.66 40.64
N ALA A 491 3.05 -1.56 40.34
CA ALA A 491 2.36 -2.33 41.37
C ALA A 491 3.28 -3.34 42.07
N SER A 492 4.26 -3.89 41.36
CA SER A 492 5.21 -4.90 41.86
C SER A 492 6.26 -4.33 42.80
N ALA A 493 6.63 -3.05 42.63
CA ALA A 493 7.64 -2.37 43.45
C ALA A 493 7.33 -2.33 44.97
N THR A 494 6.11 -2.68 45.36
CA THR A 494 5.63 -2.58 46.76
C THR A 494 5.26 -3.93 47.40
N LYS A 495 5.40 -5.07 46.70
CA LYS A 495 4.95 -6.40 47.17
C LYS A 495 5.92 -7.53 46.79
N GLU A 496 6.10 -8.51 47.68
CA GLU A 496 6.81 -9.77 47.39
C GLU A 496 5.90 -11.00 47.58
N PRO A 497 5.77 -11.91 46.58
CA PRO A 497 6.32 -11.80 45.23
C PRO A 497 5.58 -10.74 44.39
N GLY A 498 6.34 -10.03 43.54
CA GLY A 498 5.83 -9.01 42.62
C GLY A 498 4.83 -9.55 41.60
N LEU A 499 4.00 -8.66 41.07
CA LEU A 499 2.97 -8.99 40.08
C LEU A 499 3.58 -9.34 38.71
N ASP A 500 4.73 -8.77 38.39
CA ASP A 500 5.56 -9.01 37.20
C ASP A 500 6.03 -10.47 37.07
N GLY A 501 6.10 -11.20 38.19
CA GLY A 501 6.40 -12.64 38.20
C GLY A 501 5.18 -13.56 38.12
N ARG A 502 3.96 -13.03 38.11
CA ARG A 502 2.72 -13.84 38.09
C ARG A 502 2.26 -14.12 36.66
N ARG A 503 1.68 -15.31 36.46
CA ARG A 503 1.08 -15.69 35.17
C ARG A 503 0.04 -14.65 34.75
N SER A 504 0.18 -14.15 33.53
CA SER A 504 -0.70 -13.15 32.91
C SER A 504 -0.83 -11.87 33.74
N TRP A 505 0.09 -11.59 34.67
CA TRP A 505 0.04 -10.42 35.57
C TRP A 505 -1.30 -10.24 36.32
N LEU A 506 -1.96 -11.36 36.65
CA LEU A 506 -3.24 -11.34 37.37
C LEU A 506 -3.06 -10.91 38.83
N SER A 507 -3.78 -9.85 39.19
CA SER A 507 -3.85 -9.35 40.57
C SER A 507 -4.68 -10.30 41.46
N GLU A 508 -4.35 -10.34 42.75
CA GLU A 508 -5.10 -11.11 43.77
C GLU A 508 -6.58 -10.77 43.75
N ASP A 509 -7.44 -11.75 44.07
CA ASP A 509 -8.90 -11.62 43.99
C ASP A 509 -9.47 -10.44 44.79
N GLY A 510 -8.82 -10.06 45.90
CA GLY A 510 -9.23 -8.94 46.76
C GLY A 510 -8.89 -7.54 46.23
N VAL A 511 -8.13 -7.41 45.14
CA VAL A 511 -7.83 -6.11 44.52
C VAL A 511 -9.09 -5.57 43.84
N ASP A 512 -9.50 -4.35 44.20
CA ASP A 512 -10.67 -3.69 43.59
C ASP A 512 -10.41 -3.36 42.11
N ALA A 513 -11.47 -3.36 41.31
CA ALA A 513 -11.41 -3.13 39.88
C ALA A 513 -10.68 -1.83 39.49
N LEU A 514 -10.77 -0.78 40.31
CA LEU A 514 -10.14 0.52 40.06
C LEU A 514 -8.64 0.54 40.35
N ASP A 515 -8.15 -0.40 41.15
CA ASP A 515 -6.75 -0.53 41.53
C ASP A 515 -6.00 -1.58 40.71
N LEU A 516 -6.68 -2.22 39.76
CA LEU A 516 -6.06 -3.13 38.80
C LEU A 516 -5.06 -2.36 37.91
N PRO A 517 -3.89 -2.96 37.60
CA PRO A 517 -2.97 -2.40 36.62
C PRO A 517 -3.63 -2.13 35.27
N LEU A 518 -4.57 -2.98 34.86
CA LEU A 518 -5.36 -2.81 33.64
C LEU A 518 -6.11 -1.47 33.61
N ALA A 519 -6.71 -1.07 34.74
CA ALA A 519 -7.42 0.20 34.85
C ALA A 519 -6.46 1.38 34.76
N ARG A 520 -5.33 1.33 35.49
CA ARG A 520 -4.30 2.38 35.46
C ARG A 520 -3.66 2.52 34.07
N ALA A 521 -3.42 1.41 33.39
CA ALA A 521 -2.94 1.39 32.01
C ALA A 521 -3.95 2.05 31.07
N ALA A 522 -5.23 1.64 31.11
CA ALA A 522 -6.27 2.18 30.26
C ALA A 522 -6.50 3.69 30.47
N GLU A 523 -6.44 4.20 31.71
CA GLU A 523 -6.48 5.63 32.00
C GLU A 523 -5.34 6.40 31.28
N LYS A 524 -4.12 5.86 31.33
CA LYS A 524 -2.94 6.47 30.71
C LYS A 524 -2.99 6.39 29.17
N VAL A 525 -3.43 5.26 28.62
CA VAL A 525 -3.67 5.09 27.18
C VAL A 525 -4.66 6.13 26.69
N LEU A 526 -5.82 6.28 27.34
CA LEU A 526 -6.83 7.26 26.95
C LEU A 526 -6.33 8.70 27.09
N GLY A 527 -5.50 9.00 28.08
CA GLY A 527 -4.81 10.29 28.18
C GLY A 527 -3.96 10.59 26.94
N SER A 528 -3.07 9.66 26.56
CA SER A 528 -2.22 9.81 25.36
C SER A 528 -3.04 9.93 24.10
N MET A 529 -3.99 9.02 23.90
CA MET A 529 -4.81 9.01 22.68
C MET A 529 -5.62 10.28 22.54
N HIS A 530 -6.31 10.72 23.60
CA HIS A 530 -7.15 11.90 23.49
C HIS A 530 -6.34 13.17 23.23
N GLU A 531 -5.14 13.30 23.83
CA GLU A 531 -4.26 14.43 23.56
C GLU A 531 -3.73 14.43 22.12
N VAL A 532 -3.32 13.27 21.60
CA VAL A 532 -2.89 13.13 20.19
C VAL A 532 -4.05 13.43 19.24
N LEU A 533 -5.24 12.89 19.51
CA LEU A 533 -6.42 13.06 18.67
C LEU A 533 -6.92 14.50 18.66
N ALA A 534 -6.97 15.15 19.82
CA ALA A 534 -7.37 16.55 19.94
C ALA A 534 -6.41 17.47 19.17
N LYS A 535 -5.10 17.33 19.38
CA LYS A 535 -4.07 18.09 18.63
C LYS A 535 -4.08 17.77 17.13
N THR A 536 -4.43 16.54 16.76
CA THR A 536 -4.59 16.16 15.33
C THR A 536 -5.84 16.82 14.73
N ALA A 537 -6.95 16.87 15.47
CA ALA A 537 -8.19 17.51 15.05
C ALA A 537 -8.07 19.04 14.94
N GLU A 538 -7.40 19.70 15.89
CA GLU A 538 -7.16 21.16 15.85
C GLU A 538 -6.47 21.58 14.54
N GLY A 539 -5.44 20.83 14.12
CA GLY A 539 -4.75 21.07 12.86
C GLY A 539 -5.48 20.52 11.62
N MET A 540 -6.54 19.73 11.78
CA MET A 540 -7.24 19.10 10.66
C MET A 540 -7.97 20.15 9.82
N GLY A 541 -8.64 21.13 10.44
CA GLY A 541 -9.41 22.14 9.73
C GLY A 541 -8.53 22.96 8.78
N GLU A 542 -7.38 23.44 9.26
CA GLU A 542 -6.41 24.17 8.46
C GLU A 542 -5.76 23.30 7.38
N ARG A 543 -5.48 22.02 7.69
CA ARG A 543 -4.95 21.08 6.70
C ARG A 543 -5.95 20.76 5.61
N LEU A 544 -7.19 20.45 5.97
CA LEU A 544 -8.27 20.19 5.03
C LEU A 544 -8.55 21.45 4.22
N ALA A 545 -8.60 22.62 4.84
CA ALA A 545 -8.74 23.90 4.14
C ALA A 545 -7.54 24.16 3.21
N GLY A 546 -6.31 23.83 3.63
CA GLY A 546 -5.10 23.93 2.81
C GLY A 546 -5.09 22.95 1.64
N MET A 547 -5.55 21.71 1.85
CA MET A 547 -5.72 20.69 0.82
C MET A 547 -6.84 21.08 -0.15
N VAL A 548 -7.99 21.50 0.36
CA VAL A 548 -9.15 21.99 -0.41
C VAL A 548 -8.79 23.27 -1.16
N ARG A 549 -8.06 24.20 -0.56
CA ARG A 549 -7.54 25.40 -1.21
C ARG A 549 -6.50 25.04 -2.25
N GLY A 550 -5.62 24.08 -1.96
CA GLY A 550 -4.70 23.52 -2.96
C GLY A 550 -5.44 22.97 -4.17
N VAL A 551 -6.57 22.28 -3.97
CA VAL A 551 -7.42 21.78 -5.07
C VAL A 551 -8.25 22.90 -5.72
N LYS A 552 -8.77 23.87 -4.96
CA LYS A 552 -9.58 24.99 -5.48
C LYS A 552 -8.77 26.08 -6.17
N GLU A 553 -7.58 26.43 -5.70
CA GLU A 553 -6.66 27.37 -6.38
C GLU A 553 -6.09 26.79 -7.67
N GLN A 554 -6.04 25.46 -7.77
CA GLN A 554 -5.80 24.75 -9.01
C GLN A 554 -7.00 24.83 -9.99
N GLY A 555 -8.22 25.13 -9.50
CA GLY A 555 -9.43 25.32 -10.31
C GLY A 555 -9.85 26.79 -10.57
N GLY A 556 -9.58 27.73 -9.66
CA GLY A 556 -10.10 29.10 -9.70
C GLY A 556 -9.25 30.15 -10.42
N ARG A 557 -8.04 29.82 -10.87
CA ARG A 557 -7.14 30.78 -11.55
C ARG A 557 -7.32 30.86 -13.08
N ASN A 558 -8.47 30.42 -13.60
CA ASN A 558 -8.81 30.46 -15.03
C ASN A 558 -10.08 31.27 -15.35
N GLY A 559 -10.57 32.12 -14.44
CA GLY A 559 -11.77 32.93 -14.67
C GLY A 559 -11.50 34.43 -14.53
N ASP A 560 -10.93 35.06 -15.54
CA ASP A 560 -11.22 36.47 -15.82
C ASP A 560 -12.38 36.49 -16.82
N GLY A 561 -13.59 36.70 -16.30
CA GLY A 561 -14.82 36.79 -17.09
C GLY A 561 -16.00 36.98 -16.15
N ASP A 562 -16.46 38.22 -16.06
CA ASP A 562 -17.64 38.65 -15.29
C ASP A 562 -18.81 37.66 -15.45
N GLY A 563 -19.26 37.12 -14.32
CA GLY A 563 -20.42 36.25 -14.26
C GLY A 563 -20.66 35.76 -12.84
N ASP A 564 -21.65 36.33 -12.17
CA ASP A 564 -22.20 35.84 -10.92
C ASP A 564 -22.61 34.36 -11.06
N GLY A 565 -21.76 33.45 -10.60
CA GLY A 565 -21.96 32.00 -10.63
C GLY A 565 -21.40 31.36 -9.38
N GLU A 566 -22.29 30.89 -8.51
CA GLU A 566 -21.99 30.18 -7.27
C GLU A 566 -21.05 28.98 -7.52
N GLY A 567 -19.98 28.89 -6.73
CA GLY A 567 -18.85 27.98 -6.98
C GLY A 567 -19.20 26.49 -7.01
N GLU A 568 -18.77 25.82 -8.08
CA GLU A 568 -18.84 24.36 -8.19
C GLU A 568 -17.94 23.69 -7.12
N GLY A 569 -18.56 22.90 -6.25
CA GLY A 569 -17.89 22.21 -5.13
C GLY A 569 -17.14 20.94 -5.55
N LEU A 570 -16.13 20.57 -4.76
CA LEU A 570 -15.40 19.29 -4.88
C LEU A 570 -16.34 18.08 -4.90
N GLY A 571 -16.09 17.11 -5.78
CA GLY A 571 -16.83 15.85 -5.86
C GLY A 571 -16.73 15.01 -4.57
N ARG A 572 -17.81 14.28 -4.22
CA ARG A 572 -17.93 13.52 -2.95
C ARG A 572 -16.76 12.56 -2.68
N LYS A 573 -16.31 11.80 -3.68
CA LYS A 573 -15.20 10.83 -3.55
C LYS A 573 -13.86 11.52 -3.26
N GLN A 574 -13.55 12.61 -3.97
CA GLN A 574 -12.30 13.36 -3.77
C GLN A 574 -12.27 14.05 -2.40
N MET A 575 -13.41 14.63 -1.98
CA MET A 575 -13.56 15.18 -0.63
C MET A 575 -13.39 14.11 0.45
N GLN A 576 -13.84 12.87 0.21
CA GLN A 576 -13.68 11.76 1.15
C GLN A 576 -12.20 11.36 1.30
N VAL A 577 -11.44 11.26 0.21
CA VAL A 577 -9.99 10.97 0.25
C VAL A 577 -9.23 12.07 0.99
N LEU A 578 -9.52 13.35 0.71
CA LEU A 578 -8.88 14.48 1.42
C LEU A 578 -9.22 14.49 2.91
N LYS A 579 -10.46 14.14 3.27
CA LYS A 579 -10.86 13.97 4.67
C LYS A 579 -10.11 12.82 5.34
N SER A 580 -9.99 11.65 4.69
CA SER A 580 -9.22 10.52 5.20
C SER A 580 -7.75 10.86 5.40
N LYS A 581 -7.13 11.57 4.44
CA LYS A 581 -5.74 12.03 4.58
C LYS A 581 -5.58 13.09 5.68
N ALA A 582 -6.52 14.02 5.80
CA ALA A 582 -6.52 14.99 6.89
C ALA A 582 -6.67 14.33 8.28
N ALA A 583 -7.32 13.16 8.32
CA ALA A 583 -7.63 12.35 9.50
C ALA A 583 -6.51 11.45 10.03
N GLU A 584 -5.40 11.33 9.31
CA GLU A 584 -4.24 10.56 9.77
C GLU A 584 -3.59 11.15 11.01
N LEU A 585 -3.24 10.25 11.95
CA LEU A 585 -2.56 10.58 13.20
C LEU A 585 -1.16 11.13 12.95
N LYS A 586 -0.79 12.19 13.68
CA LYS A 586 0.55 12.80 13.58
C LYS A 586 1.40 12.49 14.81
N LEU A 587 1.65 11.19 15.02
CA LEU A 587 2.37 10.66 16.19
C LEU A 587 3.78 11.26 16.34
N VAL A 588 4.53 11.39 15.24
CA VAL A 588 5.89 11.95 15.25
C VAL A 588 5.93 13.38 15.79
N ARG A 589 4.89 14.17 15.51
CA ARG A 589 4.80 15.57 15.98
C ARG A 589 4.36 15.68 17.43
N TYR A 590 3.67 14.68 17.95
CA TYR A 590 3.06 14.69 19.29
C TYR A 590 3.65 13.62 20.20
N LEU A 591 4.98 13.42 20.10
CA LEU A 591 5.72 12.41 20.84
C LEU A 591 5.55 12.56 22.37
N ASP A 592 5.53 13.80 22.85
CA ASP A 592 5.38 14.08 24.28
C ASP A 592 4.01 13.63 24.80
N SER A 593 2.95 13.75 23.98
CA SER A 593 1.61 13.24 24.32
C SER A 593 1.61 11.71 24.46
N LEU A 594 2.48 11.01 23.73
CA LEU A 594 2.65 9.56 23.88
C LEU A 594 3.43 9.24 25.15
N ARG A 595 4.53 9.95 25.43
CA ARG A 595 5.45 9.66 26.54
C ARG A 595 4.88 10.03 27.91
N GLU A 596 4.38 11.25 28.05
CA GLU A 596 3.97 11.86 29.31
C GLU A 596 2.54 12.43 29.24
N PRO A 597 1.52 11.59 29.01
CA PRO A 597 0.14 12.07 28.89
C PRO A 597 -0.40 12.61 30.20
N LYS A 598 -1.26 13.63 30.10
CA LYS A 598 -2.12 14.03 31.22
C LYS A 598 -3.26 13.03 31.39
N VAL A 599 -3.32 12.39 32.56
CA VAL A 599 -4.40 11.43 32.87
C VAL A 599 -5.64 12.18 33.35
N VAL A 600 -6.52 12.52 32.41
CA VAL A 600 -7.76 13.27 32.67
C VAL A 600 -8.97 12.35 32.89
N PHE A 601 -9.03 11.24 32.16
CA PHE A 601 -10.15 10.29 32.25
C PHE A 601 -9.84 9.20 33.27
N LYS A 602 -10.79 8.95 34.18
CA LYS A 602 -10.63 8.04 35.31
C LYS A 602 -11.60 6.86 35.24
N ALA A 603 -11.10 5.71 35.66
CA ALA A 603 -11.89 4.49 35.76
C ALA A 603 -12.97 4.63 36.83
N ARG A 604 -14.16 4.14 36.51
CA ARG A 604 -15.29 4.00 37.42
C ARG A 604 -15.71 2.54 37.45
N LYS A 605 -16.23 2.10 38.60
CA LYS A 605 -16.67 0.71 38.76
C LYS A 605 -17.82 0.43 37.79
N LEU A 606 -17.77 -0.73 37.15
CA LEU A 606 -18.76 -1.14 36.15
C LEU A 606 -20.13 -1.37 36.77
#